data_AF-A0A1D8GQU0-F1
#
_entry.id   AF-A0A1D8GQU0-F1
#
_cell.length_a   1.000
_cell.length_b   1.000
_cell.length_c   1.000
_cell.angle_alpha   90.00
_cell.angle_beta   90.00
_cell.angle_gamma   90.00
#
_symmetry.space_group_name_H-M   'P 1'
#
loop_
_entity.id
_entity.type
_entity.pdbx_description
1 polymer ?
#
loop_
_entity_poly.entity_id
_entity_poly.type
_entity_poly.pdbx_seq_one_letter_code
_entity_poly.pdbx_strand_id
1 'polypeptide(L)'
;MDQKRLNETALEIRRSIIRSVYAAGSGHPGGSLSAVEIMTALYFEKMKIDPKNPKWEERDRFILSKGHAAPVLYAALAEKGFFPKEELLKLRHVDAMLQGHPDMKGTPGVEMSTGSLGQGFSTSIGMALGAKLDQRSNRIYVLLGDGEVQEGIVWEAAMAAAHYQLDNLTAFMDYNGLQIDGNTDEVMNINPITDKWKSFGWNVVAIDGHDYDQIFDALEKAESTKNQPTVIIAKTVKGKGVSFMENQAGWHGNAPKKEEAEKALEELGGVL
;
A
#
# COMPACT_ATOMS: atom_id res chain seq x y z
N MET A 1 -6.28 8.92 -19.56
CA MET A 1 -6.65 8.09 -18.39
C MET A 1 -8.16 8.01 -18.29
N ASP A 2 -8.72 6.81 -18.13
CA ASP A 2 -10.16 6.64 -17.85
C ASP A 2 -10.41 6.71 -16.35
N GLN A 3 -10.57 7.93 -15.84
CA GLN A 3 -10.77 8.18 -14.41
C GLN A 3 -12.05 7.53 -13.87
N LYS A 4 -13.07 7.35 -14.71
CA LYS A 4 -14.31 6.66 -14.34
C LYS A 4 -14.03 5.19 -14.02
N ARG A 5 -13.30 4.49 -14.90
CA ARG A 5 -12.88 3.09 -14.67
C ARG A 5 -12.06 2.93 -13.39
N LEU A 6 -11.14 3.87 -13.12
CA LEU A 6 -10.33 3.83 -11.88
C LEU A 6 -11.18 4.06 -10.63
N ASN A 7 -12.14 4.99 -10.67
CA ASN A 7 -13.07 5.23 -9.58
C ASN A 7 -13.96 4.01 -9.30
N GLU A 8 -14.47 3.35 -10.34
CA GLU A 8 -15.25 2.11 -10.20
C GLU A 8 -14.40 0.98 -9.59
N THR A 9 -13.15 0.84 -10.04
CA THR A 9 -12.21 -0.16 -9.50
C THR A 9 -11.90 0.11 -8.02
N ALA A 10 -11.61 1.37 -7.68
CA ALA A 10 -11.37 1.79 -6.30
C ALA A 10 -12.58 1.51 -5.39
N LEU A 11 -13.79 1.71 -5.91
CA LEU A 11 -15.02 1.42 -5.18
C LEU A 11 -15.19 -0.09 -4.90
N GLU A 12 -14.90 -0.95 -5.87
CA GLU A 12 -14.90 -2.40 -5.67
C GLU A 12 -13.83 -2.86 -4.66
N ILE A 13 -12.65 -2.27 -4.70
CA ILE A 13 -11.60 -2.54 -3.71
C ILE A 13 -12.06 -2.16 -2.30
N ARG A 14 -12.69 -0.98 -2.12
CA ARG A 14 -13.25 -0.58 -0.81
C ARG A 14 -14.30 -1.56 -0.31
N ARG A 15 -15.24 -1.96 -1.17
CA ARG A 15 -16.29 -2.94 -0.82
C ARG A 15 -15.68 -4.28 -0.42
N SER A 16 -14.68 -4.74 -1.17
CA SER A 16 -13.93 -5.96 -0.86
C SER A 16 -13.25 -5.89 0.51
N ILE A 17 -12.59 -4.77 0.84
CA ILE A 17 -11.97 -4.56 2.16
C ILE A 17 -13.02 -4.70 3.28
N ILE A 18 -14.16 -4.01 3.17
CA ILE A 18 -15.20 -4.06 4.21
C ILE A 18 -15.75 -5.48 4.37
N ARG A 19 -16.09 -6.16 3.26
CA ARG A 19 -16.61 -7.54 3.29
C ARG A 19 -15.60 -8.51 3.88
N SER A 20 -14.33 -8.43 3.50
CA SER A 20 -13.26 -9.30 4.00
C SER A 20 -13.03 -9.13 5.50
N VAL A 21 -12.90 -7.89 5.96
CA VAL A 21 -12.61 -7.61 7.37
C VAL A 21 -13.82 -7.96 8.25
N TYR A 22 -15.03 -7.71 7.77
CA TYR A 22 -16.26 -8.16 8.43
C TYR A 22 -16.33 -9.70 8.52
N ALA A 23 -16.15 -10.40 7.40
CA ALA A 23 -16.23 -11.87 7.34
C ALA A 23 -15.21 -12.54 8.27
N ALA A 24 -14.00 -11.97 8.36
CA ALA A 24 -12.94 -12.44 9.24
C ALA A 24 -13.19 -12.14 10.74
N GLY A 25 -14.09 -11.20 11.06
CA GLY A 25 -14.23 -10.64 12.42
C GLY A 25 -12.94 -9.99 12.94
N SER A 26 -11.98 -9.68 12.06
CA SER A 26 -10.63 -9.24 12.38
C SER A 26 -9.96 -8.59 11.17
N GLY A 27 -9.20 -7.50 11.37
CA GLY A 27 -8.43 -6.86 10.29
C GLY A 27 -8.25 -5.36 10.49
N HIS A 28 -7.67 -4.69 9.48
CA HIS A 28 -7.25 -3.29 9.57
C HIS A 28 -7.90 -2.43 8.47
N PRO A 29 -9.19 -2.06 8.60
CA PRO A 29 -9.90 -1.37 7.53
C PRO A 29 -9.36 0.04 7.29
N GLY A 30 -9.06 0.81 8.35
CA GLY A 30 -8.70 2.23 8.21
C GLY A 30 -7.44 2.46 7.35
N GLY A 31 -6.37 1.70 7.63
CA GLY A 31 -5.12 1.78 6.87
C GLY A 31 -5.16 1.11 5.49
N SER A 32 -6.15 0.26 5.23
CA SER A 32 -6.40 -0.31 3.90
C SER A 32 -7.19 0.66 3.02
N LEU A 33 -8.22 1.31 3.57
CA LEU A 33 -9.05 2.28 2.86
C LEU A 33 -8.28 3.55 2.44
N SER A 34 -7.31 3.99 3.23
CA SER A 34 -6.46 5.15 2.89
C SER A 34 -5.61 4.95 1.64
N ALA A 35 -5.27 3.71 1.31
CA ALA A 35 -4.32 3.37 0.25
C ALA A 35 -5.00 3.00 -1.09
N VAL A 36 -6.33 3.03 -1.17
CA VAL A 36 -7.07 2.47 -2.32
C VAL A 36 -6.70 3.14 -3.64
N GLU A 37 -6.61 4.47 -3.71
CA GLU A 37 -6.26 5.16 -4.95
C GLU A 37 -4.83 4.82 -5.41
N ILE A 38 -3.87 4.79 -4.48
CA ILE A 38 -2.47 4.41 -4.77
C ILE A 38 -2.42 2.99 -5.33
N MET A 39 -3.10 2.04 -4.67
CA MET A 39 -3.15 0.65 -5.10
C MET A 39 -3.86 0.49 -6.45
N THR A 40 -4.91 1.27 -6.69
CA THR A 40 -5.66 1.26 -7.94
C THR A 40 -4.79 1.80 -9.09
N ALA A 41 -4.12 2.93 -8.89
CA ALA A 41 -3.21 3.51 -9.87
C ALA A 41 -2.07 2.54 -10.23
N LEU A 42 -1.48 1.88 -9.23
CA LEU A 42 -0.40 0.92 -9.44
C LEU A 42 -0.87 -0.33 -10.18
N TYR A 43 -1.88 -1.04 -9.69
CA TYR A 43 -2.26 -2.35 -10.24
C TYR A 43 -3.07 -2.28 -11.54
N PHE A 44 -3.79 -1.18 -11.79
CA PHE A 44 -4.74 -1.08 -12.90
C PHE A 44 -4.35 -0.11 -14.01
N GLU A 45 -3.22 0.58 -13.85
CA GLU A 45 -2.70 1.48 -14.87
C GLU A 45 -1.16 1.42 -14.96
N LYS A 46 -0.44 1.58 -13.83
CA LYS A 46 1.01 1.84 -13.87
C LYS A 46 1.89 0.60 -14.01
N MET A 47 1.66 -0.44 -13.20
CA MET A 47 2.58 -1.55 -13.08
C MET A 47 2.50 -2.50 -14.28
N LYS A 48 3.67 -2.90 -14.77
CA LYS A 48 3.85 -3.94 -15.75
C LYS A 48 3.80 -5.32 -15.07
N ILE A 49 2.60 -5.89 -14.98
CA ILE A 49 2.33 -7.18 -14.31
C ILE A 49 1.38 -8.06 -15.15
N ASP A 50 1.51 -9.37 -15.00
CA ASP A 50 0.61 -10.37 -15.59
C ASP A 50 0.10 -11.33 -14.49
N PRO A 51 -1.21 -11.28 -14.13
CA PRO A 51 -1.78 -12.16 -13.12
C PRO A 51 -1.73 -13.64 -13.52
N LYS A 52 -1.66 -13.96 -14.82
CA LYS A 52 -1.54 -15.34 -15.32
C LYS A 52 -0.10 -15.85 -15.26
N ASN A 53 0.86 -14.95 -15.11
CA ASN A 53 2.27 -15.27 -14.93
C ASN A 53 2.88 -14.50 -13.75
N PRO A 54 2.46 -14.82 -12.50
CA PRO A 54 2.89 -14.09 -11.30
C PRO A 54 4.40 -14.23 -11.01
N LYS A 55 5.10 -15.14 -11.70
CA LYS A 55 6.55 -15.34 -11.59
C LYS A 55 7.34 -14.68 -12.73
N TRP A 56 6.69 -13.91 -13.60
CA TRP A 56 7.35 -13.21 -14.69
C TRP A 56 8.52 -12.36 -14.20
N GLU A 57 9.71 -12.64 -14.68
CA GLU A 57 10.97 -12.09 -14.17
C GLU A 57 11.07 -10.56 -14.35
N GLU A 58 10.62 -10.04 -15.49
CA GLU A 58 10.67 -8.61 -15.86
C GLU A 58 9.44 -7.81 -15.38
N ARG A 59 8.62 -8.38 -14.49
CA ARG A 59 7.47 -7.67 -13.93
C ARG A 59 7.89 -6.59 -12.92
N ASP A 60 7.12 -5.53 -12.85
CA ASP A 60 7.22 -4.61 -11.71
C ASP A 60 6.80 -5.32 -10.43
N ARG A 61 7.45 -4.97 -9.31
CA ARG A 61 7.17 -5.59 -8.02
C ARG A 61 6.55 -4.57 -7.08
N PHE A 62 5.57 -5.00 -6.31
CA PHE A 62 4.97 -4.21 -5.25
C PHE A 62 5.14 -4.87 -3.90
N ILE A 63 5.62 -4.11 -2.92
CA ILE A 63 5.80 -4.54 -1.55
C ILE A 63 4.89 -3.70 -0.65
N LEU A 64 4.02 -4.37 0.12
CA LEU A 64 3.24 -3.72 1.18
C LEU A 64 4.04 -3.76 2.49
N SER A 65 4.85 -2.72 2.76
CA SER A 65 5.65 -2.67 3.99
C SER A 65 4.78 -2.50 5.24
N LYS A 66 3.74 -1.66 5.15
CA LYS A 66 2.65 -1.58 6.13
C LYS A 66 1.73 -2.80 6.07
N GLY A 67 2.29 -3.98 6.32
CA GLY A 67 1.67 -5.28 6.06
C GLY A 67 0.32 -5.51 6.74
N HIS A 68 0.02 -4.79 7.83
CA HIS A 68 -1.29 -4.86 8.48
C HIS A 68 -2.44 -4.46 7.53
N ALA A 69 -2.17 -3.59 6.54
CA ALA A 69 -3.11 -3.20 5.50
C ALA A 69 -3.31 -4.27 4.41
N ALA A 70 -2.98 -5.54 4.69
CA ALA A 70 -3.16 -6.69 3.78
C ALA A 70 -4.50 -6.70 3.01
N PRO A 71 -5.66 -6.32 3.61
CA PRO A 71 -6.94 -6.30 2.88
C PRO A 71 -6.92 -5.50 1.56
N VAL A 72 -6.22 -4.35 1.47
CA VAL A 72 -6.17 -3.58 0.21
C VAL A 72 -5.32 -4.28 -0.84
N LEU A 73 -4.21 -4.91 -0.44
CA LEU A 73 -3.37 -5.69 -1.34
C LEU A 73 -4.13 -6.89 -1.89
N TYR A 74 -4.80 -7.63 -1.03
CA TYR A 74 -5.57 -8.80 -1.47
C TYR A 74 -6.75 -8.42 -2.36
N ALA A 75 -7.48 -7.36 -2.02
CA ALA A 75 -8.56 -6.85 -2.87
C ALA A 75 -8.04 -6.45 -4.26
N ALA A 76 -6.91 -5.71 -4.34
CA ALA A 76 -6.31 -5.34 -5.61
C ALA A 76 -5.83 -6.57 -6.43
N LEU A 77 -5.21 -7.56 -5.79
CA LEU A 77 -4.76 -8.79 -6.43
C LEU A 77 -5.92 -9.63 -6.97
N ALA A 78 -6.99 -9.80 -6.18
CA ALA A 78 -8.19 -10.51 -6.58
C ALA A 78 -8.89 -9.81 -7.76
N GLU A 79 -9.05 -8.49 -7.67
CA GLU A 79 -9.66 -7.68 -8.73
C GLU A 79 -8.81 -7.69 -10.02
N LYS A 80 -7.48 -7.75 -9.89
CA LYS A 80 -6.57 -7.91 -11.03
C LYS A 80 -6.57 -9.34 -11.60
N GLY A 81 -7.11 -10.32 -10.87
CA GLY A 81 -7.26 -11.71 -11.32
C GLY A 81 -6.12 -12.66 -10.97
N PHE A 82 -5.32 -12.35 -9.93
CA PHE A 82 -4.29 -13.28 -9.42
C PHE A 82 -4.89 -14.52 -8.76
N PHE A 83 -6.10 -14.39 -8.20
CA PHE A 83 -6.88 -15.46 -7.59
C PHE A 83 -8.38 -15.08 -7.56
N PRO A 84 -9.30 -16.04 -7.33
CA PRO A 84 -10.74 -15.77 -7.29
C PRO A 84 -11.14 -14.82 -6.15
N LYS A 85 -12.12 -13.95 -6.38
CA LYS A 85 -12.59 -12.95 -5.39
C LYS A 85 -13.19 -13.60 -4.14
N GLU A 86 -13.70 -14.82 -4.24
CA GLU A 86 -14.30 -15.56 -3.14
C GLU A 86 -13.29 -15.89 -2.02
N GLU A 87 -12.00 -15.96 -2.35
CA GLU A 87 -10.94 -16.15 -1.36
C GLU A 87 -10.86 -14.98 -0.36
N LEU A 88 -11.29 -13.78 -0.76
CA LEU A 88 -11.31 -12.59 0.10
C LEU A 88 -12.16 -12.79 1.36
N LEU A 89 -13.19 -13.63 1.31
CA LEU A 89 -14.07 -13.93 2.45
C LEU A 89 -13.46 -14.93 3.44
N LYS A 90 -12.30 -15.53 3.11
CA LYS A 90 -11.57 -16.47 3.96
C LYS A 90 -10.38 -15.82 4.67
N LEU A 91 -10.24 -14.50 4.57
CA LEU A 91 -9.17 -13.74 5.23
C LEU A 91 -9.03 -14.16 6.70
N ARG A 92 -7.80 -14.43 7.14
CA ARG A 92 -7.44 -14.79 8.54
C ARG A 92 -8.03 -16.10 9.07
N HIS A 93 -8.75 -16.88 8.26
CA HIS A 93 -9.20 -18.20 8.69
C HIS A 93 -8.05 -19.20 8.70
N VAL A 94 -8.14 -20.21 9.58
CA VAL A 94 -7.20 -21.33 9.61
C VAL A 94 -7.20 -22.02 8.23
N ASP A 95 -6.01 -22.39 7.77
CA ASP A 95 -5.75 -23.02 6.47
C ASP A 95 -6.11 -22.19 5.23
N ALA A 96 -6.54 -20.92 5.39
CA ALA A 96 -6.80 -20.04 4.27
C ALA A 96 -5.52 -19.53 3.62
N MET A 97 -5.59 -19.24 2.31
CA MET A 97 -4.49 -18.62 1.58
C MET A 97 -4.16 -17.20 2.11
N LEU A 98 -5.19 -16.42 2.41
CA LEU A 98 -5.07 -15.01 2.78
C LEU A 98 -4.84 -14.84 4.28
N GLN A 99 -3.58 -14.70 4.65
CA GLN A 99 -3.11 -14.53 6.02
C GLN A 99 -3.41 -13.13 6.58
N GLY A 100 -3.26 -12.95 7.90
CA GLY A 100 -3.52 -11.65 8.55
C GLY A 100 -2.53 -10.54 8.18
N HIS A 101 -1.35 -10.95 7.69
CA HIS A 101 -0.33 -10.14 7.04
C HIS A 101 0.14 -10.89 5.78
N PRO A 102 0.67 -10.21 4.74
CA PRO A 102 1.08 -10.86 3.50
C PRO A 102 2.05 -12.03 3.74
N ASP A 103 1.79 -13.17 3.09
CA ASP A 103 2.71 -14.30 3.00
C ASP A 103 2.99 -14.63 1.53
N MET A 104 4.23 -14.40 1.11
CA MET A 104 4.67 -14.61 -0.28
C MET A 104 4.70 -16.08 -0.71
N LYS A 105 4.72 -17.02 0.25
CA LYS A 105 4.70 -18.45 -0.09
C LYS A 105 3.29 -18.96 -0.39
N GLY A 106 2.29 -18.38 0.28
CA GLY A 106 0.90 -18.80 0.16
C GLY A 106 0.10 -18.06 -0.92
N THR A 107 0.36 -16.78 -1.14
CA THR A 107 -0.53 -15.93 -1.96
C THR A 107 0.11 -15.48 -3.29
N PRO A 108 -0.46 -15.84 -4.45
CA PRO A 108 0.03 -15.36 -5.75
C PRO A 108 0.00 -13.84 -5.86
N GLY A 109 1.11 -13.26 -6.35
CA GLY A 109 1.26 -11.81 -6.51
C GLY A 109 1.74 -11.07 -5.25
N VAL A 110 1.92 -11.76 -4.11
CA VAL A 110 2.61 -11.21 -2.94
C VAL A 110 4.12 -11.41 -3.09
N GLU A 111 4.86 -10.31 -3.15
CA GLU A 111 6.32 -10.33 -3.39
C GLU A 111 7.16 -10.58 -2.14
N MET A 112 6.63 -10.28 -0.96
CA MET A 112 7.36 -10.39 0.31
C MET A 112 6.39 -10.69 1.45
N SER A 113 6.80 -11.55 2.38
CA SER A 113 6.08 -11.70 3.65
C SER A 113 6.40 -10.50 4.55
N THR A 114 5.39 -9.72 4.91
CA THR A 114 5.53 -8.49 5.71
C THR A 114 4.65 -8.54 6.96
N GLY A 115 4.71 -7.51 7.80
CA GLY A 115 3.92 -7.41 9.04
C GLY A 115 4.72 -6.79 10.17
N SER A 116 5.99 -7.19 10.29
CA SER A 116 6.97 -6.41 11.05
C SER A 116 7.29 -5.15 10.28
N LEU A 117 6.92 -4.00 10.85
CA LEU A 117 7.09 -2.69 10.23
C LEU A 117 8.57 -2.43 9.86
N GLY A 118 8.79 -1.73 8.75
CA GLY A 118 10.10 -1.38 8.21
C GLY A 118 10.79 -2.48 7.39
N GLN A 119 10.50 -3.76 7.66
CA GLN A 119 11.18 -4.86 6.95
C GLN A 119 10.81 -4.93 5.46
N GLY A 120 9.55 -4.69 5.11
CA GLY A 120 9.11 -4.66 3.71
C GLY A 120 9.87 -3.60 2.90
N PHE A 121 10.08 -2.42 3.49
CA PHE A 121 10.90 -1.37 2.90
C PHE A 121 12.33 -1.84 2.70
N SER A 122 13.01 -2.32 3.76
CA SER A 122 14.38 -2.82 3.65
C SER A 122 14.55 -3.89 2.56
N THR A 123 13.60 -4.82 2.45
CA THR A 123 13.67 -5.86 1.41
C THR A 123 13.44 -5.31 0.00
N SER A 124 12.63 -4.26 -0.16
CA SER A 124 12.43 -3.59 -1.46
C SER A 124 13.72 -2.98 -2.00
N ILE A 125 14.61 -2.49 -1.13
CA ILE A 125 15.96 -2.03 -1.51
C ILE A 125 16.77 -3.20 -2.09
N GLY A 126 16.74 -4.37 -1.45
CA GLY A 126 17.41 -5.56 -1.97
C GLY A 126 16.87 -5.99 -3.33
N MET A 127 15.55 -5.93 -3.54
CA MET A 127 14.94 -6.23 -4.85
C MET A 127 15.35 -5.22 -5.92
N ALA A 128 15.38 -3.92 -5.59
CA ALA A 128 15.78 -2.86 -6.52
C ALA A 128 17.27 -2.96 -6.89
N LEU A 129 18.13 -3.24 -5.90
CA LEU A 129 19.55 -3.48 -6.11
C LEU A 129 19.79 -4.70 -7.01
N GLY A 130 19.11 -5.82 -6.75
CA GLY A 130 19.20 -7.02 -7.56
C GLY A 130 18.75 -6.78 -9.01
N ALA A 131 17.61 -6.11 -9.22
CA ALA A 131 17.13 -5.75 -10.55
C ALA A 131 18.15 -4.88 -11.32
N LYS A 132 18.79 -3.92 -10.64
CA LYS A 132 19.80 -3.04 -11.26
C LYS A 132 21.08 -3.79 -11.62
N LEU A 133 21.54 -4.70 -10.76
CA LEU A 133 22.69 -5.58 -11.03
C LEU A 133 22.43 -6.51 -12.22
N ASP A 134 21.21 -7.03 -12.32
CA ASP A 134 20.77 -7.90 -13.43
C ASP A 134 20.42 -7.11 -14.70
N GLN A 135 20.59 -5.78 -14.71
CA GLN A 135 20.26 -4.88 -15.82
C GLN A 135 18.79 -4.97 -16.27
N ARG A 136 17.89 -5.31 -15.35
CA ARG A 136 16.46 -5.37 -15.62
C ARG A 136 15.85 -3.98 -15.63
N SER A 137 14.83 -3.82 -16.47
CA SER A 137 14.11 -2.54 -16.64
C SER A 137 12.93 -2.38 -15.67
N ASN A 138 12.63 -3.42 -14.89
CA ASN A 138 11.47 -3.45 -14.01
C ASN A 138 11.65 -2.52 -12.80
N ARG A 139 10.53 -2.02 -12.31
CA ARG A 139 10.46 -1.06 -11.22
C ARG A 139 9.97 -1.70 -9.94
N ILE A 140 10.52 -1.25 -8.82
CA ILE A 140 10.11 -1.68 -7.49
C ILE A 140 9.28 -0.57 -6.84
N TYR A 141 8.07 -0.91 -6.43
CA TYR A 141 7.16 -0.06 -5.69
C TYR A 141 7.00 -0.58 -4.27
N VAL A 142 6.94 0.31 -3.31
CA VAL A 142 6.73 -0.05 -1.90
C VAL A 142 5.82 0.96 -1.22
N LEU A 143 4.87 0.47 -0.42
CA LEU A 143 3.98 1.32 0.37
C LEU A 143 4.30 1.19 1.86
N LEU A 144 4.61 2.32 2.49
CA LEU A 144 4.87 2.44 3.93
C LEU A 144 3.74 3.22 4.62
N GLY A 145 3.60 3.01 5.93
CA GLY A 145 2.85 3.90 6.82
C GLY A 145 3.72 5.03 7.36
N ASP A 146 3.10 6.11 7.81
CA ASP A 146 3.77 7.21 8.52
C ASP A 146 4.19 6.85 9.95
N GLY A 147 3.40 6.07 10.69
CA GLY A 147 3.87 5.47 11.95
C GLY A 147 5.01 4.47 11.74
N GLU A 148 5.06 3.79 10.58
CA GLU A 148 6.12 2.83 10.25
C GLU A 148 7.50 3.48 10.06
N VAL A 149 7.57 4.74 9.61
CA VAL A 149 8.86 5.43 9.43
C VAL A 149 9.55 5.81 10.75
N GLN A 150 8.94 5.52 11.90
CA GLN A 150 9.58 5.64 13.21
C GLN A 150 10.61 4.52 13.42
N GLU A 151 10.50 3.40 12.70
CA GLU A 151 11.45 2.29 12.81
C GLU A 151 12.83 2.67 12.25
N GLY A 152 13.88 2.40 13.03
CA GLY A 152 15.26 2.74 12.64
C GLY A 152 15.71 2.10 11.32
N ILE A 153 15.25 0.88 11.05
CA ILE A 153 15.55 0.13 9.82
C ILE A 153 15.10 0.87 8.55
N VAL A 154 14.06 1.72 8.64
CA VAL A 154 13.62 2.54 7.50
C VAL A 154 14.72 3.50 7.09
N TRP A 155 15.39 4.12 8.06
CA TRP A 155 16.45 5.09 7.81
C TRP A 155 17.76 4.44 7.37
N GLU A 156 18.10 3.27 7.91
CA GLU A 156 19.20 2.44 7.42
C GLU A 156 19.00 2.07 5.94
N ALA A 157 17.81 1.60 5.59
CA ALA A 157 17.46 1.24 4.23
C ALA A 157 17.40 2.46 3.29
N ALA A 158 16.87 3.59 3.76
CA ALA A 158 16.84 4.84 2.99
C ALA A 158 18.25 5.32 2.64
N MET A 159 19.18 5.23 3.60
CA MET A 159 20.60 5.55 3.39
C MET A 159 21.22 4.65 2.32
N ALA A 160 20.98 3.34 2.39
CA ALA A 160 21.48 2.39 1.41
C ALA A 160 20.91 2.65 0.00
N ALA A 161 19.62 2.92 -0.12
CA ALA A 161 18.97 3.18 -1.41
C ALA A 161 19.57 4.38 -2.15
N ALA A 162 19.85 5.46 -1.42
CA ALA A 162 20.49 6.65 -1.98
C ALA A 162 21.96 6.37 -2.35
N HIS A 163 22.71 5.69 -1.48
CA HIS A 163 24.10 5.30 -1.75
C HIS A 163 24.23 4.47 -3.03
N TYR A 164 23.35 3.49 -3.24
CA TYR A 164 23.32 2.65 -4.43
C TYR A 164 22.56 3.27 -5.61
N GLN A 165 22.12 4.52 -5.50
CA GLN A 165 21.48 5.27 -6.57
C GLN A 165 20.27 4.53 -7.18
N LEU A 166 19.41 3.95 -6.34
CA LEU A 166 18.31 3.07 -6.76
C LEU A 166 17.13 3.85 -7.37
N ASP A 167 17.34 4.42 -8.55
CA ASP A 167 16.33 5.13 -9.34
C ASP A 167 15.19 4.25 -9.88
N ASN A 168 15.33 2.92 -9.80
CA ASN A 168 14.25 1.97 -10.04
C ASN A 168 13.36 1.70 -8.81
N LEU A 169 13.57 2.39 -7.68
CA LEU A 169 12.76 2.29 -6.47
C LEU A 169 11.85 3.52 -6.29
N THR A 170 10.55 3.28 -6.11
CA THR A 170 9.55 4.30 -5.74
C THR A 170 8.84 3.86 -4.47
N ALA A 171 9.00 4.65 -3.42
CA ALA A 171 8.24 4.49 -2.20
C ALA A 171 7.00 5.41 -2.23
N PHE A 172 5.88 4.91 -1.76
CA PHE A 172 4.76 5.71 -1.29
C PHE A 172 4.77 5.70 0.23
N MET A 173 4.59 6.85 0.85
CA MET A 173 4.30 6.98 2.27
C MET A 173 2.84 7.40 2.42
N ASP A 174 2.01 6.51 2.94
CA ASP A 174 0.61 6.77 3.30
C ASP A 174 0.59 7.68 4.53
N TYR A 175 0.51 8.99 4.29
CA TYR A 175 0.60 10.04 5.29
C TYR A 175 -0.79 10.47 5.74
N ASN A 176 -1.41 9.63 6.58
CA ASN A 176 -2.76 9.82 7.10
C ASN A 176 -2.81 10.44 8.51
N GLY A 177 -1.66 10.61 9.17
CA GLY A 177 -1.52 11.30 10.46
C GLY A 177 -1.86 10.46 11.69
N LEU A 178 -2.21 9.17 11.54
CA LEU A 178 -2.72 8.35 12.63
C LEU A 178 -2.00 6.99 12.75
N GLN A 179 -1.59 6.65 13.97
CA GLN A 179 -1.12 5.30 14.35
C GLN A 179 -2.10 4.61 15.32
N ILE A 180 -1.66 3.57 16.05
CA ILE A 180 -2.52 2.80 16.96
C ILE A 180 -3.04 3.71 18.08
N ASP A 181 -2.13 4.40 18.77
CA ASP A 181 -2.44 5.18 19.98
C ASP A 181 -2.85 6.63 19.71
N GLY A 182 -3.16 6.99 18.46
CA GLY A 182 -3.66 8.32 18.09
C GLY A 182 -2.82 9.03 17.03
N ASN A 183 -2.76 10.37 17.12
CA ASN A 183 -2.04 11.21 16.17
C ASN A 183 -0.54 10.94 16.20
N THR A 184 0.09 10.81 15.04
CA THR A 184 1.55 10.58 14.94
C THR A 184 2.33 11.71 15.61
N ASP A 185 1.87 12.96 15.49
CA ASP A 185 2.50 14.13 16.13
C ASP A 185 2.43 14.12 17.67
N GLU A 186 1.49 13.38 18.26
CA GLU A 186 1.34 13.24 19.71
C GLU A 186 2.09 12.01 20.24
N VAL A 187 2.03 10.88 19.52
CA VAL A 187 2.67 9.64 19.98
C VAL A 187 4.17 9.65 19.72
N MET A 188 4.61 9.97 18.50
CA MET A 188 6.03 10.11 18.15
C MET A 188 6.17 10.91 16.84
N ASN A 189 6.42 12.20 16.99
CA ASN A 189 6.40 13.14 15.88
C ASN A 189 7.50 12.86 14.84
N ILE A 190 7.09 12.67 13.58
CA ILE A 190 7.98 12.37 12.45
C ILE A 190 8.40 13.62 11.66
N ASN A 191 7.87 14.79 11.97
CA ASN A 191 8.16 16.03 11.26
C ASN A 191 9.55 16.61 11.62
N PRO A 192 10.17 17.40 10.71
CA PRO A 192 9.76 17.64 9.32
C PRO A 192 10.08 16.44 8.41
N ILE A 193 9.06 15.70 7.95
CA ILE A 193 9.26 14.40 7.29
C ILE A 193 9.83 14.55 5.88
N THR A 194 9.40 15.58 5.14
CA THR A 194 9.96 15.92 3.82
C THR A 194 11.45 16.20 3.88
N ASP A 195 11.90 16.92 4.91
CA ASP A 195 13.31 17.30 5.03
C ASP A 195 14.19 16.11 5.45
N LYS A 196 13.66 15.20 6.27
CA LYS A 196 14.34 13.92 6.58
C LYS A 196 14.56 13.10 5.31
N TRP A 197 13.53 12.87 4.50
CA TRP A 197 13.72 12.12 3.24
C TRP A 197 14.72 12.80 2.30
N LYS A 198 14.66 14.13 2.15
CA LYS A 198 15.64 14.89 1.37
C LYS A 198 17.06 14.74 1.93
N SER A 199 17.25 14.81 3.24
CA SER A 199 18.57 14.68 3.87
C SER A 199 19.15 13.27 3.73
N PHE A 200 18.29 12.24 3.59
CA PHE A 200 18.70 10.88 3.26
C PHE A 200 18.98 10.67 1.76
N GLY A 201 18.94 11.73 0.95
CA GLY A 201 19.31 11.69 -0.45
C GLY A 201 18.22 11.16 -1.36
N TRP A 202 16.94 11.32 -1.01
CA TRP A 202 15.81 10.93 -1.85
C TRP A 202 15.21 12.11 -2.61
N ASN A 203 14.70 11.85 -3.81
CA ASN A 203 13.77 12.75 -4.47
C ASN A 203 12.42 12.66 -3.76
N VAL A 204 11.83 13.81 -3.39
CA VAL A 204 10.61 13.86 -2.59
C VAL A 204 9.51 14.58 -3.37
N VAL A 205 8.36 13.92 -3.50
CA VAL A 205 7.16 14.48 -4.13
C VAL A 205 6.02 14.40 -3.12
N ALA A 206 5.37 15.52 -2.83
CA ALA A 206 4.20 15.56 -1.94
C ALA A 206 2.94 15.74 -2.78
N ILE A 207 1.91 14.95 -2.49
CA ILE A 207 0.65 14.93 -3.25
C ILE A 207 -0.56 14.76 -2.32
N ASP A 208 -1.75 15.06 -2.83
CA ASP A 208 -2.99 14.46 -2.35
C ASP A 208 -3.04 13.00 -2.79
N GLY A 209 -3.08 12.07 -1.83
CA GLY A 209 -3.11 10.63 -2.08
C GLY A 209 -4.46 10.10 -2.59
N HIS A 210 -5.46 10.96 -2.71
CA HIS A 210 -6.77 10.63 -3.29
C HIS A 210 -7.02 11.30 -4.66
N ASP A 211 -6.02 12.00 -5.20
CA ASP A 211 -6.07 12.65 -6.51
C ASP A 211 -5.25 11.84 -7.52
N TYR A 212 -5.94 11.19 -8.46
CA TYR A 212 -5.27 10.38 -9.48
C TYR A 212 -4.32 11.19 -10.35
N ASP A 213 -4.65 12.43 -10.72
CA ASP A 213 -3.79 13.24 -11.59
C ASP A 213 -2.45 13.49 -10.89
N GLN A 214 -2.48 13.86 -9.61
CA GLN A 214 -1.27 14.04 -8.81
C GLN A 214 -0.49 12.74 -8.59
N ILE A 215 -1.17 11.60 -8.40
CA ILE A 215 -0.52 10.29 -8.27
C ILE A 215 0.25 9.95 -9.57
N PHE A 216 -0.36 10.13 -10.74
CA PHE A 216 0.26 9.81 -12.01
C PHE A 216 1.40 10.78 -12.37
N ASP A 217 1.24 12.08 -12.11
CA ASP A 217 2.31 13.07 -12.26
C ASP A 217 3.52 12.73 -11.36
N ALA A 218 3.26 12.31 -10.11
CA ALA A 218 4.31 11.90 -9.19
C ALA A 218 5.02 10.61 -9.64
N LEU A 219 4.28 9.65 -10.19
CA LEU A 219 4.84 8.42 -10.76
C LEU A 219 5.71 8.70 -11.99
N GLU A 220 5.28 9.59 -12.89
CA GLU A 220 6.08 10.02 -14.05
C GLU A 220 7.36 10.76 -13.61
N LYS A 221 7.24 11.65 -12.61
CA LYS A 221 8.41 12.30 -12.02
C LYS A 221 9.38 11.30 -11.39
N ALA A 222 8.86 10.26 -10.73
CA ALA A 222 9.70 9.21 -10.16
C ALA A 222 10.44 8.40 -11.23
N GLU A 223 9.82 8.13 -12.38
CA GLU A 223 10.46 7.41 -13.50
C GLU A 223 11.52 8.24 -14.25
N SER A 224 11.28 9.55 -14.37
CA SER A 224 12.21 10.48 -15.00
C SER A 224 13.39 10.86 -14.10
N THR A 225 13.26 10.70 -12.78
CA THR A 225 14.36 10.88 -11.83
C THR A 225 15.40 9.77 -11.97
N LYS A 226 16.67 10.12 -12.19
CA LYS A 226 17.79 9.19 -12.38
C LYS A 226 18.82 9.30 -11.27
N ASN A 227 19.52 8.20 -11.02
CA ASN A 227 20.56 8.05 -10.00
C ASN A 227 20.13 8.36 -8.55
N GLN A 228 18.82 8.36 -8.28
CA GLN A 228 18.26 8.69 -6.99
C GLN A 228 16.89 8.00 -6.81
N PRO A 229 16.62 7.35 -5.67
CA PRO A 229 15.29 6.81 -5.38
C PRO A 229 14.27 7.94 -5.13
N THR A 230 12.98 7.65 -5.36
CA THR A 230 11.90 8.62 -5.13
C THR A 230 10.95 8.16 -4.03
N VAL A 231 10.57 9.07 -3.14
CA VAL A 231 9.47 8.89 -2.19
C VAL A 231 8.36 9.87 -2.51
N ILE A 232 7.15 9.33 -2.63
CA ILE A 232 5.91 10.05 -2.82
C ILE A 232 5.20 10.09 -1.46
N ILE A 233 5.21 11.26 -0.82
CA ILE A 233 4.50 11.53 0.43
C ILE A 233 3.05 11.84 0.06
N ALA A 234 2.18 10.83 0.18
CA ALA A 234 0.79 10.92 -0.20
C ALA A 234 -0.05 11.25 1.03
N LYS A 235 -0.55 12.49 1.11
CA LYS A 235 -1.46 12.89 2.18
C LYS A 235 -2.81 12.20 1.96
N THR A 236 -3.24 11.40 2.93
CA THR A 236 -4.43 10.54 2.81
C THR A 236 -5.34 10.72 4.02
N VAL A 237 -6.54 10.15 3.94
CA VAL A 237 -7.50 10.04 5.05
C VAL A 237 -7.58 8.58 5.47
N LYS A 238 -7.23 8.27 6.72
CA LYS A 238 -7.42 6.94 7.29
C LYS A 238 -8.91 6.62 7.28
N GLY A 239 -9.32 5.48 6.72
CA GLY A 239 -10.74 5.12 6.59
C GLY A 239 -11.46 5.75 5.39
N LYS A 240 -10.73 6.31 4.41
CA LYS A 240 -11.31 7.03 3.26
C LYS A 240 -12.51 6.33 2.61
N GLY A 241 -13.60 7.08 2.47
CA GLY A 241 -14.82 6.67 1.77
C GLY A 241 -15.88 6.04 2.67
N VAL A 242 -15.61 5.87 3.97
CA VAL A 242 -16.61 5.44 4.96
C VAL A 242 -16.66 6.47 6.08
N SER A 243 -17.78 7.19 6.16
CA SER A 243 -17.94 8.44 6.93
C SER A 243 -17.54 8.31 8.41
N PHE A 244 -17.92 7.21 9.04
CA PHE A 244 -17.64 6.94 10.46
C PHE A 244 -16.27 6.30 10.71
N MET A 245 -15.53 5.94 9.66
CA MET A 245 -14.15 5.45 9.74
C MET A 245 -13.12 6.55 9.43
N GLU A 246 -13.51 7.61 8.72
CA GLU A 246 -12.60 8.69 8.34
C GLU A 246 -11.97 9.40 9.55
N ASN A 247 -10.64 9.46 9.59
CA ASN A 247 -9.83 10.10 10.63
C ASN A 247 -10.08 9.56 12.05
N GLN A 248 -10.41 8.27 12.16
CA GLN A 248 -10.66 7.62 13.46
C GLN A 248 -9.57 6.58 13.77
N ALA A 249 -8.77 6.82 14.80
CA ALA A 249 -7.74 5.87 15.26
C ALA A 249 -8.34 4.50 15.66
N GLY A 250 -9.56 4.50 16.21
CA GLY A 250 -10.29 3.28 16.57
C GLY A 250 -10.53 2.32 15.40
N TRP A 251 -10.50 2.79 14.15
CA TRP A 251 -10.65 1.94 12.96
C TRP A 251 -9.30 1.45 12.39
N HIS A 252 -8.20 1.62 13.13
CA HIS A 252 -6.90 1.11 12.71
C HIS A 252 -6.90 -0.43 12.59
N GLY A 253 -7.41 -1.14 13.59
CA GLY A 253 -7.36 -2.62 13.68
C GLY A 253 -8.65 -3.29 14.17
N ASN A 254 -9.77 -2.55 14.19
CA ASN A 254 -11.07 -3.10 14.57
C ASN A 254 -11.87 -3.48 13.33
N ALA A 255 -12.45 -4.68 13.35
CA ALA A 255 -13.39 -5.12 12.34
C ALA A 255 -14.78 -4.53 12.59
N PRO A 256 -15.51 -4.08 11.54
CA PRO A 256 -16.86 -3.57 11.71
C PRO A 256 -17.80 -4.71 12.11
N LYS A 257 -18.74 -4.39 13.00
CA LYS A 257 -19.89 -5.26 13.29
C LYS A 257 -20.85 -5.25 12.11
N LYS A 258 -21.86 -6.13 12.13
CA LYS A 258 -22.84 -6.27 11.05
C LYS A 258 -23.46 -4.94 10.62
N GLU A 259 -24.02 -4.17 11.56
CA GLU A 259 -24.67 -2.88 11.27
C GLU A 259 -23.69 -1.86 10.68
N GLU A 260 -22.44 -1.85 11.18
CA GLU A 260 -21.39 -0.96 10.67
C GLU A 260 -20.94 -1.37 9.26
N ALA A 261 -20.83 -2.67 8.99
CA ALA A 261 -20.48 -3.20 7.68
C ALA A 261 -21.58 -2.94 6.63
N GLU A 262 -22.85 -3.14 7.01
CA GLU A 262 -24.01 -2.81 6.17
C GLU A 262 -24.03 -1.32 5.83
N LYS A 263 -23.87 -0.45 6.84
CA LYS A 263 -23.80 1.00 6.64
C LYS A 263 -22.62 1.41 5.75
N ALA A 264 -21.42 0.86 6.00
CA ALA A 264 -20.25 1.16 5.19
C ALA A 264 -20.45 0.75 3.72
N LEU A 265 -21.06 -0.41 3.47
CA LEU A 265 -21.33 -0.85 2.11
C LEU A 265 -22.42 -0.02 1.43
N GLU A 266 -23.45 0.41 2.16
CA GLU A 266 -24.48 1.33 1.66
C GLU A 266 -23.85 2.67 1.20
N GLU A 267 -22.98 3.26 2.03
CA GLU A 267 -22.23 4.49 1.67
C GLU A 267 -21.36 4.28 0.42
N LEU A 268 -20.84 3.06 0.24
CA LEU A 268 -20.07 2.67 -0.93
C LEU A 268 -20.95 2.17 -2.09
N GLY A 269 -22.29 2.28 -2.02
CA GLY A 269 -23.23 1.85 -3.06
C GLY A 269 -23.30 0.33 -3.29
N GLY A 270 -22.97 -0.46 -2.28
CA GLY A 270 -23.00 -1.92 -2.27
C GLY A 270 -23.94 -2.49 -1.21
N VAL A 271 -23.97 -3.82 -1.13
CA VAL A 271 -24.70 -4.59 -0.11
C VAL A 271 -23.77 -5.64 0.49
N LEU A 272 -24.03 -6.05 1.74
CA LEU A 272 -23.24 -7.07 2.44
C LEU A 272 -23.29 -8.42 1.73
#